data_AF-A0A0N1H0N1-F1
#
_entry.id   AF-A0A0N1H0N1-F1
#
_cell.length_a   1.000
_cell.length_b   1.000
_cell.length_c   1.000
_cell.angle_alpha   90.00
_cell.angle_beta   90.00
_cell.angle_gamma   90.00
#
_symmetry.space_group_name_H-M   'P 1'
#
loop_
_entity.id
_entity.type
_entity.pdbx_description
1 polymer ?
#
loop_
_entity_poly.entity_id
_entity_poly.type
_entity_poly.pdbx_seq_one_letter_code
_entity_poly.pdbx_strand_id
1 'polypeptide(L)'
;MFLPRDIWRVKNVKLRLLEDKISQCDILTAALLALAKVDNYDADAMLDAMQSLETELDKVRVVLAKKLGAEVGVAHTSVFKSPTEEEANLKSGNANSAAKSFASGWRKLRSKSSSASTPSTGAVTQLREPLNGAGLTMPSLPMTSSSSVQTSSRTQHRHKIPPPTPNSLTNIPIMHATYMSSLARLFDAVQIIDAIARQVEDPGLKASDKTHVGLEFCVRNAAEFFSFYIIRFVMTDVCILVDKFLKRGAEWTMV
;
A
#
# COMPACT_ATOMS: atom_id res chain seq x y z
N MET A 1 3.45 6.61 7.72
CA MET A 1 2.79 6.51 9.04
C MET A 1 3.78 5.89 10.02
N PHE A 2 4.01 6.50 11.19
CA PHE A 2 4.87 5.91 12.22
C PHE A 2 3.99 5.09 13.18
N LEU A 3 4.20 3.78 13.20
CA LEU A 3 3.50 2.85 14.09
C LEU A 3 4.51 2.30 15.10
N PRO A 4 4.36 2.60 16.40
CA PRO A 4 5.26 2.06 17.42
C PRO A 4 5.24 0.53 17.37
N ARG A 5 6.43 -0.11 17.43
CA ARG A 5 6.52 -1.58 17.41
C ARG A 5 5.75 -2.24 18.55
N ASP A 6 5.58 -1.50 19.65
CA ASP A 6 4.91 -1.97 20.86
C ASP A 6 3.39 -2.13 20.73
N ILE A 7 2.76 -1.61 19.66
CA ILE A 7 1.33 -1.85 19.41
C ILE A 7 1.02 -3.35 19.23
N TRP A 8 1.97 -4.12 18.71
CA TRP A 8 1.86 -5.57 18.53
C TRP A 8 2.15 -6.35 19.82
N ARG A 9 2.64 -5.68 20.86
CA ARG A 9 2.95 -6.28 22.17
C ARG A 9 1.80 -6.12 23.17
N VAL A 10 0.73 -5.43 22.78
CA VAL A 10 -0.42 -5.17 23.65
C VAL A 10 -1.13 -6.48 23.99
N LYS A 11 -1.18 -6.82 25.28
CA LYS A 11 -1.89 -7.98 25.80
C LYS A 11 -3.41 -7.77 25.79
N ASN A 12 -4.16 -8.86 25.70
CA ASN A 12 -5.62 -8.91 25.77
C ASN A 12 -6.37 -8.21 24.62
N VAL A 13 -5.74 -8.06 23.45
CA VAL A 13 -6.44 -7.61 22.24
C VAL A 13 -6.92 -8.81 21.44
N LYS A 14 -8.24 -8.99 21.36
CA LYS A 14 -8.88 -10.04 20.56
C LYS A 14 -9.14 -9.51 19.15
N LEU A 15 -8.30 -9.89 18.20
CA LEU A 15 -8.54 -9.65 16.77
C LEU A 15 -9.52 -10.69 16.25
N ARG A 16 -10.51 -10.26 15.45
CA ARG A 16 -11.53 -11.14 14.90
C ARG A 16 -10.95 -11.97 13.74
N LEU A 17 -11.32 -13.25 13.70
CA LEU A 17 -11.07 -14.15 12.56
C LEU A 17 -9.59 -14.22 12.13
N LEU A 18 -8.68 -14.13 13.09
CA LEU A 18 -7.25 -14.03 12.83
C LEU A 18 -6.71 -15.25 12.06
N GLU A 19 -7.16 -16.45 12.39
CA GLU A 19 -6.75 -17.68 11.69
C GLU A 19 -7.22 -17.70 10.23
N ASP A 20 -8.46 -17.30 9.97
CA ASP A 20 -8.99 -17.16 8.62
C ASP A 20 -8.15 -16.12 7.83
N LYS A 21 -7.81 -14.98 8.43
CA LYS A 21 -6.96 -13.95 7.80
C LYS A 21 -5.57 -14.48 7.47
N ILE A 22 -4.92 -15.21 8.39
CA ILE A 22 -3.61 -15.85 8.15
C ILE A 22 -3.71 -16.81 6.98
N SER A 23 -4.69 -17.72 7.00
CA SER A 23 -4.87 -18.71 5.94
C SER A 23 -5.06 -18.04 4.57
N GLN A 24 -5.86 -16.97 4.48
CA GLN A 24 -6.03 -16.23 3.23
C GLN A 24 -4.75 -15.53 2.79
N CYS A 25 -4.00 -14.90 3.71
CA CYS A 25 -2.73 -14.25 3.39
C CYS A 25 -1.69 -15.26 2.89
N ASP A 26 -1.67 -16.47 3.46
CA ASP A 26 -0.73 -17.52 3.07
C ASP A 26 -1.06 -18.10 1.69
N ILE A 27 -2.35 -18.26 1.34
CA ILE A 27 -2.79 -18.62 -0.02
C ILE A 27 -2.33 -17.57 -1.04
N LEU A 28 -2.58 -16.29 -0.75
CA LEU A 28 -2.16 -15.18 -1.62
C LEU A 28 -0.65 -15.14 -1.79
N THR A 29 0.10 -15.32 -0.69
CA THR A 29 1.56 -15.35 -0.72
C THR A 29 2.06 -16.49 -1.61
N ALA A 30 1.45 -17.68 -1.52
CA ALA A 30 1.82 -18.81 -2.38
C ALA A 30 1.57 -18.53 -3.86
N ALA A 31 0.43 -17.90 -4.18
CA ALA A 31 0.09 -17.51 -5.56
C ALA A 31 1.07 -16.46 -6.12
N LEU A 32 1.41 -15.45 -5.33
CA LEU A 32 2.39 -14.42 -5.70
C LEU A 32 3.80 -15.01 -5.89
N LEU A 33 4.22 -15.94 -5.03
CA LEU A 33 5.50 -16.63 -5.19
C LEU A 33 5.52 -17.57 -6.41
N ALA A 34 4.37 -18.05 -6.87
CA ALA A 34 4.27 -18.78 -8.12
C ALA A 34 4.46 -17.86 -9.33
N LEU A 35 3.85 -16.67 -9.29
CA LEU A 35 4.03 -15.61 -10.29
C LEU A 35 5.50 -15.16 -10.39
N ALA A 36 6.22 -15.09 -9.26
CA ALA A 36 7.65 -14.74 -9.22
C ALA A 36 8.56 -15.65 -10.04
N LYS A 37 8.13 -16.88 -10.32
CA LYS A 37 8.92 -17.89 -11.04
C LYS A 37 8.77 -17.78 -12.56
N VAL A 38 7.82 -16.99 -13.03
CA VAL A 38 7.52 -16.83 -14.45
C VAL A 38 8.56 -15.91 -15.07
N ASP A 39 8.94 -16.21 -16.31
CA ASP A 39 9.90 -15.39 -17.03
C ASP A 39 9.30 -14.02 -17.35
N ASN A 40 9.98 -12.95 -16.91
CA ASN A 40 9.53 -11.58 -17.13
C ASN A 40 9.68 -11.12 -18.59
N TYR A 41 10.45 -11.84 -19.42
CA TYR A 41 10.61 -11.51 -20.84
C TYR A 41 9.51 -12.09 -21.73
N ASP A 42 8.73 -13.05 -21.23
CA ASP A 42 7.60 -13.64 -21.94
C ASP A 42 6.29 -13.00 -21.47
N ALA A 43 5.82 -12.01 -22.23
CA ALA A 43 4.62 -11.25 -21.88
C ALA A 43 3.34 -12.11 -21.90
N ASP A 44 3.26 -13.13 -22.76
CA ASP A 44 2.09 -13.99 -22.83
C ASP A 44 2.06 -14.99 -21.66
N ALA A 45 3.21 -15.55 -21.28
CA ALA A 45 3.32 -16.36 -20.07
C ALA A 45 3.05 -15.56 -18.80
N MET A 46 3.52 -14.31 -18.73
CA MET A 46 3.25 -13.40 -17.62
C MET A 46 1.75 -13.08 -17.50
N LEU A 47 1.07 -12.85 -18.63
CA LEU A 47 -0.37 -12.60 -18.64
C LEU A 47 -1.16 -13.81 -18.14
N ASP A 48 -0.83 -15.03 -18.57
CA ASP A 48 -1.49 -16.26 -18.11
C ASP A 48 -1.31 -16.46 -16.60
N ALA A 49 -0.10 -16.21 -16.09
CA ALA A 49 0.19 -16.27 -14.66
C ALA A 49 -0.56 -15.21 -13.84
N MET A 50 -0.67 -13.98 -14.36
CA MET A 50 -1.48 -12.92 -13.76
C MET A 50 -2.98 -13.26 -13.72
N GLN A 51 -3.50 -13.92 -14.75
CA GLN A 51 -4.88 -14.40 -14.77
C GLN A 51 -5.10 -15.55 -13.77
N SER A 52 -4.11 -16.43 -13.62
CA SER A 52 -4.15 -17.46 -12.57
C SER A 52 -4.19 -16.84 -11.17
N LEU A 53 -3.38 -15.81 -10.92
CA LEU A 53 -3.43 -15.02 -9.68
C LEU A 53 -4.82 -14.39 -9.47
N GLU A 54 -5.42 -13.80 -10.51
CA GLU A 54 -6.76 -13.22 -10.44
C GLU A 54 -7.82 -14.23 -9.96
N THR A 55 -7.74 -15.49 -10.42
CA THR A 55 -8.67 -16.53 -9.92
C THR A 55 -8.49 -16.81 -8.42
N GLU A 56 -7.26 -16.75 -7.90
CA GLU A 56 -7.00 -16.88 -6.46
C GLU A 56 -7.47 -15.63 -5.70
N LEU A 57 -7.29 -14.43 -6.26
CA LEU A 57 -7.82 -13.20 -5.67
C LEU A 57 -9.34 -13.25 -5.52
N ASP A 58 -10.05 -13.76 -6.53
CA ASP A 58 -11.51 -13.90 -6.48
C ASP A 58 -11.98 -14.93 -5.46
N LYS A 59 -11.28 -16.07 -5.35
CA LYS A 59 -11.55 -17.07 -4.28
C LYS A 59 -11.42 -16.43 -2.90
N VAL A 60 -10.30 -15.74 -2.66
CA VAL A 60 -10.03 -15.07 -1.39
C VAL A 60 -11.01 -13.93 -1.14
N ARG A 61 -11.37 -13.15 -2.17
CA ARG A 61 -12.40 -12.10 -2.10
C ARG A 61 -13.73 -12.66 -1.60
N VAL A 62 -14.19 -13.78 -2.15
CA VAL A 62 -15.46 -14.41 -1.74
C VAL A 62 -15.40 -14.85 -0.28
N VAL A 63 -14.29 -15.47 0.13
CA VAL A 63 -14.09 -15.91 1.52
C VAL A 63 -14.07 -14.71 2.48
N LEU A 64 -13.27 -13.69 2.18
CA LEU A 64 -13.16 -12.49 3.01
C LEU A 64 -14.48 -11.72 3.06
N ALA A 65 -15.18 -11.54 1.94
CA ALA A 65 -16.49 -10.90 1.93
C ALA A 65 -17.51 -11.66 2.79
N LYS A 66 -17.51 -12.99 2.74
CA LYS A 66 -18.42 -13.83 3.54
C LYS A 66 -18.09 -13.79 5.03
N LYS A 67 -16.81 -13.74 5.38
CA LYS A 67 -16.33 -13.85 6.77
C LYS A 67 -16.26 -12.50 7.48
N LEU A 68 -15.81 -11.46 6.78
CA LEU A 68 -15.56 -10.13 7.32
C LEU A 68 -16.66 -9.12 6.93
N GLY A 69 -17.47 -9.38 5.90
CA GLY A 69 -18.73 -8.68 5.60
C GLY A 69 -18.61 -7.16 5.52
N ALA A 70 -18.86 -6.48 6.64
CA ALA A 70 -18.81 -5.03 6.76
C ALA A 70 -17.38 -4.45 6.83
N GLU A 71 -16.37 -5.26 7.18
CA GLU A 71 -15.00 -4.79 7.41
C GLU A 71 -14.16 -4.73 6.12
N VAL A 72 -14.64 -5.29 5.01
CA VAL A 72 -13.93 -5.40 3.72
C VAL A 72 -14.85 -5.14 2.54
N GLY A 73 -14.27 -4.73 1.41
CA GLY A 73 -14.99 -4.54 0.14
C GLY A 73 -15.37 -3.09 -0.17
N VAL A 74 -15.95 -2.91 -1.36
CA VAL A 74 -16.20 -1.60 -1.98
C VAL A 74 -17.33 -0.81 -1.29
N ALA A 75 -18.21 -1.50 -0.56
CA ALA A 75 -19.38 -0.90 0.09
C ALA A 75 -19.05 0.21 1.11
N HIS A 76 -17.81 0.24 1.61
CA HIS A 76 -17.37 1.21 2.62
C HIS A 76 -16.58 2.40 2.07
N THR A 77 -16.41 2.57 0.75
CA THR A 77 -15.72 3.76 0.21
C THR A 77 -16.45 5.08 0.50
N SER A 78 -17.67 5.02 1.04
CA SER A 78 -18.40 6.18 1.60
C SER A 78 -17.87 6.69 2.96
N VAL A 79 -16.69 6.27 3.42
CA VAL A 79 -16.06 6.85 4.63
C VAL A 79 -15.35 8.18 4.38
N PHE A 80 -15.21 8.60 3.11
CA PHE A 80 -14.82 9.97 2.74
C PHE A 80 -16.04 10.80 2.33
N LYS A 81 -17.07 10.84 3.19
CA LYS A 81 -18.08 11.90 3.12
C LYS A 81 -17.61 12.99 4.09
N SER A 82 -17.23 14.13 3.53
CA SER A 82 -16.89 15.35 4.26
C SER A 82 -17.99 15.71 5.27
N PRO A 83 -17.66 16.29 6.44
CA PRO A 83 -18.66 16.81 7.35
C PRO A 83 -19.18 18.12 6.74
N THR A 84 -20.22 18.01 5.92
CA THR A 84 -21.03 19.16 5.53
C THR A 84 -22.38 18.99 6.21
N GLU A 85 -22.45 19.67 7.36
CA GLU A 85 -23.61 20.39 7.87
C GLU A 85 -24.75 19.57 8.49
N GLU A 86 -25.18 20.12 9.62
CA GLU A 86 -26.16 19.60 10.55
C GLU A 86 -27.58 19.61 9.96
N GLU A 87 -28.42 18.75 10.55
CA GLU A 87 -29.85 18.95 10.73
C GLU A 87 -30.80 18.70 9.54
N ALA A 88 -31.36 17.48 9.48
CA ALA A 88 -32.81 17.29 9.32
C ALA A 88 -33.23 15.85 9.67
N ASN A 89 -33.88 15.75 10.82
CA ASN A 89 -34.83 14.73 11.23
C ASN A 89 -35.80 14.31 10.09
N LEU A 90 -36.07 13.01 9.93
CA LEU A 90 -37.42 12.39 9.93
C LEU A 90 -37.46 10.96 9.34
N LYS A 91 -37.88 10.02 10.20
CA LYS A 91 -38.80 8.87 9.99
C LYS A 91 -38.53 7.79 8.91
N SER A 92 -38.27 6.59 9.43
CA SER A 92 -38.96 5.31 9.18
C SER A 92 -39.87 5.21 7.95
N GLY A 93 -39.51 4.30 7.04
CA GLY A 93 -40.39 3.80 5.98
C GLY A 93 -39.94 2.43 5.47
N ASN A 94 -40.57 1.37 5.97
CA ASN A 94 -40.49 0.01 5.44
C ASN A 94 -41.25 -0.06 4.10
N ALA A 95 -40.57 -0.41 3.01
CA ALA A 95 -41.23 -0.74 1.74
C ALA A 95 -40.46 -1.87 1.02
N ASN A 96 -41.05 -3.06 1.10
CA ASN A 96 -40.74 -4.21 0.28
C ASN A 96 -41.42 -4.01 -1.09
N SER A 97 -40.67 -3.82 -2.17
CA SER A 97 -41.15 -4.14 -3.53
C SER A 97 -40.02 -4.30 -4.54
N ALA A 98 -39.93 -5.52 -5.05
CA ALA A 98 -39.78 -5.87 -6.46
C ALA A 98 -38.61 -5.30 -7.30
N ALA A 99 -37.85 -6.28 -7.81
CA ALA A 99 -37.46 -6.43 -9.21
C ALA A 99 -36.17 -5.74 -9.71
N LYS A 100 -35.19 -6.61 -10.00
CA LYS A 100 -34.47 -6.72 -11.29
C LYS A 100 -34.06 -5.41 -11.96
N SER A 101 -32.78 -5.02 -11.85
CA SER A 101 -31.95 -4.47 -12.95
C SER A 101 -30.56 -4.09 -12.45
N PHE A 102 -29.57 -4.98 -12.56
CA PHE A 102 -28.14 -4.64 -12.39
C PHE A 102 -27.25 -5.18 -13.52
N ALA A 103 -27.83 -5.35 -14.72
CA ALA A 103 -27.08 -5.69 -15.91
C ALA A 103 -27.48 -4.77 -17.06
N SER A 104 -26.91 -3.56 -17.11
CA SER A 104 -26.66 -2.79 -18.35
C SER A 104 -26.29 -1.33 -18.02
N GLY A 105 -25.00 -0.99 -18.11
CA GLY A 105 -24.58 0.42 -18.09
C GLY A 105 -23.30 0.71 -18.87
N TRP A 106 -22.66 -0.29 -19.47
CA TRP A 106 -21.32 -0.15 -20.06
C TRP A 106 -21.37 -0.44 -21.56
N ARG A 107 -22.37 0.15 -22.22
CA ARG A 107 -22.37 0.36 -23.66
C ARG A 107 -23.06 1.70 -23.94
N LYS A 108 -22.24 2.75 -23.98
CA LYS A 108 -22.30 3.91 -24.90
C LYS A 108 -21.67 5.12 -24.25
N LEU A 109 -20.35 5.22 -24.35
CA LEU A 109 -19.69 6.50 -24.62
C LEU A 109 -18.60 6.23 -25.67
N ARG A 110 -18.98 6.35 -26.94
CA ARG A 110 -18.05 6.52 -28.05
C ARG A 110 -18.08 8.00 -28.46
N SER A 111 -16.91 8.62 -28.39
CA SER A 111 -16.33 9.70 -29.19
C SER A 111 -17.25 10.73 -29.91
N LYS A 112 -17.02 12.00 -29.55
CA LYS A 112 -17.09 13.20 -30.43
C LYS A 112 -15.92 14.11 -30.00
N SER A 113 -14.81 14.10 -30.73
CA SER A 113 -14.42 15.03 -31.81
C SER A 113 -14.00 16.43 -31.33
N SER A 114 -12.69 16.65 -31.36
CA SER A 114 -11.93 17.82 -31.82
C SER A 114 -12.57 19.22 -31.78
N SER A 115 -11.89 20.17 -31.12
CA SER A 115 -11.48 21.43 -31.76
C SER A 115 -10.40 22.15 -30.94
N ALA A 116 -9.30 22.46 -31.63
CA ALA A 116 -8.32 23.45 -31.23
C ALA A 116 -8.89 24.85 -31.52
N SER A 117 -8.63 25.82 -30.66
CA SER A 117 -8.57 27.22 -31.06
C SER A 117 -7.77 28.05 -30.04
N THR A 118 -6.58 28.45 -30.47
CA THR A 118 -5.87 29.64 -30.00
C THR A 118 -6.58 30.86 -30.57
N PRO A 119 -6.59 32.01 -29.87
CA PRO A 119 -5.94 33.16 -30.49
C PRO A 119 -5.07 33.98 -29.53
N SER A 120 -4.09 34.61 -30.16
CA SER A 120 -3.11 35.60 -29.71
C SER A 120 -3.71 36.97 -29.40
N THR A 121 -3.19 37.66 -28.38
CA THR A 121 -2.87 39.11 -28.40
C THR A 121 -1.99 39.42 -27.18
N GLY A 122 -0.69 39.75 -27.33
CA GLY A 122 -0.12 41.12 -27.25
C GLY A 122 0.19 41.51 -25.79
N ALA A 123 1.21 42.25 -25.39
CA ALA A 123 2.45 42.82 -25.93
C ALA A 123 3.19 43.48 -24.71
N VAL A 124 4.48 43.84 -24.88
CA VAL A 124 5.26 44.81 -24.05
C VAL A 124 5.77 44.23 -22.69
N THR A 125 7.02 44.33 -22.24
CA THR A 125 8.06 45.38 -22.38
C THR A 125 9.47 44.80 -22.20
N GLN A 126 10.40 45.34 -23.00
CA GLN A 126 11.85 45.31 -22.82
C GLN A 126 12.28 46.19 -21.64
N LEU A 127 13.24 45.74 -20.82
CA LEU A 127 14.22 46.65 -20.23
C LEU A 127 15.58 45.92 -20.11
N ARG A 128 16.59 46.51 -20.72
CA ARG A 128 17.98 46.06 -20.75
C ARG A 128 18.83 46.95 -19.84
N GLU A 129 19.69 46.29 -19.05
CA GLU A 129 21.06 46.67 -18.62
C GLU A 129 21.27 47.86 -17.64
N PRO A 130 22.48 48.04 -17.03
CA PRO A 130 23.67 47.17 -16.90
C PRO A 130 24.37 47.16 -15.50
N LEU A 131 25.43 46.34 -15.39
CA LEU A 131 26.69 46.55 -14.64
C LEU A 131 26.82 46.24 -13.12
N ASN A 132 28.03 45.80 -12.75
CA ASN A 132 28.66 45.51 -11.44
C ASN A 132 28.30 44.16 -10.81
N GLY A 133 29.21 43.18 -10.64
CA GLY A 133 30.64 43.27 -10.35
C GLY A 133 30.88 43.47 -8.86
N ALA A 134 30.73 42.42 -8.03
CA ALA A 134 31.44 42.22 -6.76
C ALA A 134 30.94 40.99 -6.00
N GLY A 135 31.88 40.15 -5.56
CA GLY A 135 31.87 39.57 -4.21
C GLY A 135 30.91 38.42 -3.92
N LEU A 136 31.31 37.20 -4.28
CA LEU A 136 30.87 35.98 -3.58
C LEU A 136 31.44 36.01 -2.15
N THR A 137 30.62 36.30 -1.14
CA THR A 137 31.01 36.15 0.28
C THR A 137 30.00 35.27 1.00
N MET A 138 30.29 33.97 1.09
CA MET A 138 29.58 33.05 2.00
C MET A 138 30.34 33.01 3.34
N PRO A 139 29.71 33.31 4.48
CA PRO A 139 30.32 33.13 5.79
C PRO A 139 30.48 31.62 6.08
N SER A 140 31.72 31.16 6.28
CA SER A 140 32.01 29.77 6.65
C SER A 140 31.61 29.51 8.10
N LEU A 141 31.00 28.35 8.33
CA LEU A 141 30.71 27.84 9.67
C LEU A 141 31.95 27.10 10.21
N PRO A 142 32.24 27.18 11.53
CA PRO A 142 33.41 26.58 12.13
C PRO A 142 33.34 25.04 12.07
N MET A 143 34.38 24.45 11.48
CA MET A 143 34.63 23.01 11.45
C MET A 143 34.98 22.54 12.86
N THR A 144 34.15 21.66 13.43
CA THR A 144 34.52 20.88 14.62
C THR A 144 35.50 19.78 14.20
N SER A 145 36.70 19.84 14.76
CA SER A 145 37.76 18.86 14.61
C SER A 145 37.49 17.65 15.50
N SER A 146 36.88 16.59 14.95
CA SER A 146 36.87 15.28 15.60
C SER A 146 38.10 14.47 15.15
N SER A 147 38.97 14.23 16.12
CA SER A 147 40.19 13.43 16.13
C SER A 147 40.24 12.24 15.16
N SER A 148 41.38 12.16 14.48
CA SER A 148 41.91 11.03 13.72
C SER A 148 41.73 9.68 14.42
N VAL A 149 40.98 8.77 13.79
CA VAL A 149 41.00 7.34 14.13
C VAL A 149 42.27 6.74 13.54
N GLN A 150 43.13 6.19 14.40
CA GLN A 150 44.32 5.47 13.99
C GLN A 150 43.93 4.21 13.21
N THR A 151 44.41 4.10 11.97
CA THR A 151 44.37 2.87 11.18
C THR A 151 45.43 1.91 11.70
N SER A 152 45.03 0.95 12.55
CA SER A 152 45.86 -0.22 12.86
C SER A 152 45.37 -1.43 12.08
N SER A 153 46.05 -1.69 10.96
CA SER A 153 46.14 -3.03 10.38
C SER A 153 47.00 -3.87 11.31
N ARG A 154 46.49 -5.04 11.76
CA ARG A 154 47.14 -6.37 11.67
C ARG A 154 46.51 -7.39 12.64
N THR A 155 46.34 -8.60 12.10
CA THR A 155 46.26 -9.94 12.74
C THR A 155 44.99 -10.39 13.48
N GLN A 156 44.23 -11.21 12.74
CA GLN A 156 43.65 -12.54 13.04
C GLN A 156 43.43 -13.01 14.49
N HIS A 157 42.33 -13.74 14.65
CA HIS A 157 41.77 -14.38 15.85
C HIS A 157 41.02 -13.48 16.83
N ARG A 158 39.79 -13.11 16.48
CA ARG A 158 38.77 -12.77 17.47
C ARG A 158 37.43 -13.37 17.07
N HIS A 159 36.91 -14.24 17.94
CA HIS A 159 35.56 -14.78 17.85
C HIS A 159 34.56 -13.67 17.52
N LYS A 160 33.77 -13.89 16.46
CA LYS A 160 32.69 -13.02 16.02
C LYS A 160 31.59 -13.05 17.09
N ILE A 161 31.67 -12.17 18.07
CA ILE A 161 30.50 -11.73 18.83
C ILE A 161 29.87 -10.63 17.97
N PRO A 162 28.66 -10.83 17.42
CA PRO A 162 27.97 -9.77 16.70
C PRO A 162 27.76 -8.57 17.64
N PRO A 163 27.85 -7.33 17.15
CA PRO A 163 27.47 -6.17 17.96
C PRO A 163 26.03 -6.36 18.47
N PRO A 164 25.70 -5.99 19.72
CA PRO A 164 24.36 -6.11 20.24
C PRO A 164 23.46 -5.18 19.43
N THR A 165 22.78 -5.73 18.43
CA THR A 165 21.65 -5.07 17.80
C THR A 165 20.56 -4.95 18.87
N PRO A 166 19.79 -3.84 18.92
CA PRO A 166 18.68 -3.65 19.87
C PRO A 166 17.48 -4.55 19.58
N ASN A 167 17.71 -5.77 19.09
CA ASN A 167 16.70 -6.81 18.89
C ASN A 167 16.66 -7.83 20.03
N SER A 168 17.55 -7.72 21.04
CA SER A 168 17.54 -8.59 22.22
C SER A 168 16.69 -8.05 23.37
N LEU A 169 15.45 -7.64 23.10
CA LEU A 169 14.38 -7.68 24.11
C LEU A 169 13.62 -9.00 23.91
N THR A 170 14.32 -10.13 24.12
CA THR A 170 13.97 -11.48 23.69
C THR A 170 13.05 -12.28 24.64
N ASN A 171 12.37 -11.64 25.60
CA ASN A 171 11.53 -12.39 26.55
C ASN A 171 10.11 -11.85 26.73
N ILE A 172 9.59 -11.10 25.74
CA ILE A 172 8.17 -10.75 25.72
C ILE A 172 7.55 -11.46 24.50
N PRO A 173 6.64 -12.42 24.71
CA PRO A 173 5.94 -13.05 23.59
C PRO A 173 5.20 -11.97 22.81
N ILE A 174 5.57 -11.81 21.53
CA ILE A 174 4.87 -10.92 20.61
C ILE A 174 3.50 -11.55 20.36
N MET A 175 2.47 -10.87 20.85
CA MET A 175 1.09 -11.31 20.63
C MET A 175 0.81 -11.23 19.14
N HIS A 176 0.13 -12.24 18.59
CA HIS A 176 -0.17 -12.32 17.15
C HIS A 176 1.06 -12.43 16.23
N ALA A 177 2.19 -12.98 16.70
CA ALA A 177 3.42 -13.13 15.92
C ALA A 177 3.22 -13.86 14.58
N THR A 178 2.41 -14.93 14.55
CA THR A 178 2.10 -15.68 13.32
C THR A 178 1.36 -14.81 12.30
N TYR A 179 0.41 -14.00 12.76
CA TYR A 179 -0.32 -13.07 11.91
C TYR A 179 0.60 -12.00 11.33
N MET A 180 1.44 -11.39 12.17
CA MET A 180 2.43 -10.40 11.73
C MET A 180 3.40 -11.00 10.71
N SER A 181 3.87 -12.23 10.92
CA SER A 181 4.75 -12.94 9.99
C SER A 181 4.06 -13.24 8.65
N SER A 182 2.80 -13.67 8.68
CA SER A 182 2.00 -13.89 7.46
C SER A 182 1.80 -12.60 6.67
N LEU A 183 1.44 -11.49 7.33
CA LEU A 183 1.33 -10.18 6.68
C LEU A 183 2.65 -9.68 6.11
N ALA A 184 3.76 -9.84 6.84
CA ALA A 184 5.07 -9.43 6.37
C ALA A 184 5.47 -10.18 5.09
N ARG A 185 5.26 -11.51 5.05
CA ARG A 185 5.49 -12.32 3.85
C ARG A 185 4.58 -11.92 2.70
N LEU A 186 3.31 -11.63 2.97
CA LEU A 186 2.37 -11.18 1.95
C LEU A 186 2.82 -9.84 1.33
N PHE A 187 3.13 -8.84 2.15
CA PHE A 187 3.55 -7.52 1.64
C PHE A 187 4.91 -7.57 0.94
N ASP A 188 5.80 -8.47 1.34
CA ASP A 188 7.03 -8.73 0.61
C ASP A 188 6.74 -9.31 -0.79
N ALA A 189 5.89 -10.34 -0.86
CA ALA A 189 5.50 -10.95 -2.12
C ALA A 189 4.70 -10.01 -3.04
N VAL A 190 3.91 -9.07 -2.50
CA VAL A 190 3.15 -8.09 -3.30
C VAL A 190 4.06 -7.16 -4.10
N GLN A 191 5.33 -6.98 -3.71
CA GLN A 191 6.31 -6.21 -4.49
C GLN A 191 6.50 -6.77 -5.91
N ILE A 192 6.18 -8.04 -6.14
CA ILE A 192 6.21 -8.66 -7.47
C ILE A 192 5.18 -7.99 -8.40
N ILE A 193 3.97 -7.68 -7.91
CA ILE A 193 2.95 -6.97 -8.70
C ILE A 193 3.43 -5.56 -9.05
N ASP A 194 4.06 -4.86 -8.10
CA ASP A 194 4.60 -3.52 -8.31
C ASP A 194 5.76 -3.51 -9.32
N ALA A 195 6.62 -4.53 -9.31
CA ALA A 195 7.64 -4.71 -10.34
C ALA A 195 7.03 -4.90 -11.73
N ILE A 196 5.98 -5.72 -11.83
CA ILE A 196 5.27 -5.97 -13.09
C ILE A 196 4.54 -4.72 -13.57
N ALA A 197 3.92 -3.96 -12.66
CA ALA A 197 3.26 -2.69 -13.00
C ALA A 197 4.22 -1.72 -13.69
N ARG A 198 5.42 -1.52 -13.12
CA ARG A 198 6.47 -0.68 -13.74
C ARG A 198 6.90 -1.19 -15.11
N GLN A 199 7.03 -2.52 -15.24
CA GLN A 199 7.45 -3.13 -16.49
C GLN A 199 6.40 -3.00 -17.61
N VAL A 200 5.11 -3.01 -17.25
CA VAL A 200 4.00 -2.79 -18.18
C VAL A 200 3.93 -1.33 -18.62
N GLU A 201 4.28 -0.39 -17.74
CA GLU A 201 4.37 1.04 -18.08
C GLU A 201 5.59 1.36 -18.96
N ASP A 202 6.65 0.54 -18.90
CA ASP A 202 7.86 0.73 -19.69
C ASP A 202 7.70 0.22 -21.15
N PRO A 203 7.97 1.05 -22.17
CA PRO A 203 7.80 0.69 -23.59
C PRO A 203 8.80 -0.37 -24.10
N GLY A 204 9.69 -0.87 -23.23
CA GLY A 204 10.66 -1.91 -23.55
C GLY A 204 10.06 -3.32 -23.64
N LEU A 205 8.84 -3.54 -23.13
CA LEU A 205 8.18 -4.84 -23.18
C LEU A 205 7.55 -5.04 -24.57
N LYS A 206 8.19 -5.87 -25.41
CA LYS A 206 7.68 -6.21 -26.75
C LYS A 206 6.50 -7.18 -26.64
N ALA A 207 5.34 -6.67 -26.24
CA ALA A 207 4.09 -7.42 -26.18
C ALA A 207 3.14 -7.01 -27.31
N SER A 208 2.22 -7.89 -27.70
CA SER A 208 1.09 -7.50 -28.54
C SER A 208 0.21 -6.49 -27.78
N ASP A 209 -0.40 -5.52 -28.47
CA ASP A 209 -1.30 -4.53 -27.87
C ASP A 209 -2.37 -5.19 -26.97
N LYS A 210 -2.86 -6.38 -27.35
CA LYS A 210 -3.83 -7.13 -26.57
C LYS A 210 -3.25 -7.66 -25.25
N THR A 211 -2.02 -8.16 -25.27
CA THR A 211 -1.35 -8.71 -24.10
C THR A 211 -1.01 -7.61 -23.11
N HIS A 212 -0.55 -6.46 -23.62
CA HIS A 212 -0.27 -5.26 -22.82
C HIS A 212 -1.51 -4.75 -22.06
N VAL A 213 -2.64 -4.57 -22.77
CA VAL A 213 -3.91 -4.15 -22.14
C VAL A 213 -4.41 -5.18 -21.13
N GLY A 214 -4.21 -6.48 -21.38
CA GLY A 214 -4.54 -7.54 -20.44
C GLY A 214 -3.76 -7.43 -19.13
N LEU A 215 -2.45 -7.17 -19.24
CA LEU A 215 -1.57 -6.97 -18.08
C LEU A 215 -1.97 -5.76 -17.26
N GLU A 216 -2.24 -4.61 -17.89
CA GLU A 216 -2.72 -3.41 -17.19
C GLU A 216 -4.00 -3.68 -16.40
N PHE A 217 -4.94 -4.42 -17.00
CA PHE A 217 -6.19 -4.79 -16.35
C PHE A 217 -5.97 -5.67 -15.12
N CYS A 218 -5.13 -6.72 -15.24
CA CYS A 218 -4.83 -7.61 -14.12
C CYS A 218 -4.13 -6.88 -12.96
N VAL A 219 -3.14 -6.02 -13.27
CA VAL A 219 -2.43 -5.20 -12.27
C VAL A 219 -3.42 -4.27 -11.54
N ARG A 220 -4.31 -3.61 -12.28
CA ARG A 220 -5.32 -2.74 -11.69
C ARG A 220 -6.30 -3.50 -10.80
N ASN A 221 -6.80 -4.65 -11.26
CA ASN A 221 -7.71 -5.48 -10.46
C ASN A 221 -7.02 -5.97 -9.17
N ALA A 222 -5.75 -6.38 -9.26
CA ALA A 222 -4.96 -6.75 -8.09
C ALA A 222 -4.85 -5.57 -7.11
N ALA A 223 -4.53 -4.35 -7.59
CA ALA A 223 -4.44 -3.16 -6.75
C ALA A 223 -5.78 -2.85 -6.04
N GLU A 224 -6.91 -2.94 -6.75
CA GLU A 224 -8.24 -2.76 -6.16
C GLU A 224 -8.53 -3.82 -5.08
N PHE A 225 -8.18 -5.08 -5.32
CA PHE A 225 -8.31 -6.15 -4.32
C PHE A 225 -7.50 -5.85 -3.05
N PHE A 226 -6.21 -5.51 -3.18
CA PHE A 226 -5.36 -5.23 -2.02
C PHE A 226 -5.86 -4.02 -1.23
N SER A 227 -6.32 -2.97 -1.92
CA SER A 227 -6.89 -1.77 -1.28
C SER A 227 -8.18 -2.08 -0.51
N PHE A 228 -9.15 -2.72 -1.16
CA PHE A 228 -10.49 -2.89 -0.58
C PHE A 228 -10.61 -4.04 0.41
N TYR A 229 -9.74 -5.05 0.32
CA TYR A 229 -9.80 -6.22 1.19
C TYR A 229 -8.64 -6.22 2.17
N ILE A 230 -7.40 -6.36 1.68
CA ILE A 230 -6.23 -6.59 2.54
C ILE A 230 -5.92 -5.39 3.42
N ILE A 231 -5.61 -4.24 2.80
CA ILE A 231 -5.24 -3.01 3.52
C ILE A 231 -6.40 -2.59 4.43
N ARG A 232 -7.64 -2.75 3.99
CA ARG A 232 -8.83 -2.40 4.77
C ARG A 232 -8.88 -3.15 6.10
N PHE A 233 -8.83 -4.49 6.11
CA PHE A 233 -8.90 -5.22 7.38
C PHE A 233 -7.64 -5.04 8.22
N VAL A 234 -6.47 -4.88 7.59
CA VAL A 234 -5.21 -4.63 8.32
C VAL A 234 -5.30 -3.30 9.04
N MET A 235 -5.82 -2.26 8.39
CA MET A 235 -6.04 -0.95 9.01
C MET A 235 -7.05 -1.03 10.17
N THR A 236 -8.15 -1.78 10.02
CA THR A 236 -9.09 -2.02 11.14
C THR A 236 -8.37 -2.65 12.33
N ASP A 237 -7.58 -3.70 12.11
CA ASP A 237 -6.86 -4.39 13.19
C ASP A 237 -5.83 -3.47 13.86
N VAL A 238 -5.07 -2.72 13.06
CA VAL A 238 -4.09 -1.75 13.55
C VAL A 238 -4.78 -0.65 14.36
N CYS A 239 -5.93 -0.13 13.93
CA CYS A 239 -6.70 0.85 14.70
C CYS A 239 -7.12 0.30 16.07
N ILE A 240 -7.56 -0.96 16.14
CA ILE A 240 -7.93 -1.60 17.41
C ILE A 240 -6.70 -1.74 18.33
N LEU A 241 -5.55 -2.15 17.77
CA LEU A 241 -4.30 -2.28 18.52
C LEU A 241 -3.81 -0.92 19.05
N VAL A 242 -3.87 0.12 18.21
CA VAL A 242 -3.49 1.49 18.57
C VAL A 242 -4.41 2.05 19.65
N ASP A 243 -5.73 1.89 19.54
CA ASP A 243 -6.68 2.34 20.57
C ASP A 243 -6.39 1.70 21.94
N LYS A 244 -6.11 0.38 21.95
CA LYS A 244 -5.75 -0.35 23.17
C LYS A 244 -4.37 0.03 23.71
N PHE A 245 -3.41 0.33 22.84
CA PHE A 245 -2.10 0.83 23.22
C PHE A 245 -2.20 2.21 23.88
N LEU A 246 -2.93 3.14 23.25
CA LEU A 246 -3.10 4.51 23.73
C LEU A 246 -3.87 4.57 25.06
N LYS A 247 -4.96 3.81 25.19
CA LYS A 247 -5.72 3.72 26.47
C LYS A 247 -4.83 3.25 27.61
N ARG A 248 -4.00 2.23 27.36
CA ARG A 248 -3.05 1.76 28.35
C ARG A 248 -1.96 2.79 28.65
N GLY A 249 -1.45 3.50 27.64
CA GLY A 249 -0.48 4.59 27.84
C GLY A 249 -1.04 5.72 28.70
N ALA A 250 -2.30 6.10 28.48
CA ALA A 250 -2.99 7.14 29.24
C ALA A 250 -3.14 6.82 30.74
N GLU A 251 -3.35 5.54 31.07
CA GLU A 251 -3.38 5.06 32.46
C GLU A 251 -2.06 5.32 33.21
N TRP A 252 -0.92 5.26 32.51
CA TRP A 252 0.40 5.53 33.12
C TRP A 252 0.71 7.03 33.26
N THR A 253 -0.01 7.90 32.55
CA THR A 253 0.20 9.35 32.59
C THR A 253 -0.75 10.09 33.53
N MET A 254 -1.83 9.45 34.00
CA MET A 254 -2.79 10.04 34.96
C MET A 254 -2.53 9.61 36.42
N VAL A 255 -1.34 9.11 36.75
CA VAL A 255 -0.91 8.84 38.13
C VAL A 255 -0.14 10.03 38.68
#